data_AF-A0AAW7LAR4-F1
#
_entry.id   AF-A0AAW7LAR4-F1
#
_cell.length_a   1.000
_cell.length_b   1.000
_cell.length_c   1.000
_cell.angle_alpha   90.00
_cell.angle_beta   90.00
_cell.angle_gamma   90.00
#
_symmetry.space_group_name_H-M   'P 1'
#
loop_
_entity.id
_entity.type
_entity.pdbx_description
1 polymer ?
#
loop_
_entity_poly.entity_id
_entity_poly.type
_entity_poly.pdbx_seq_one_letter_code
_entity_poly.pdbx_strand_id
1 'polypeptide(L)'
;MHIHLWPYKAIYIGISPDNDVHAHHAVQICIGLDKDISVQDYKAQSIHTGQCIVIFEDVPHKVLAQDNQIVVIYLEPEDRQNQQFLKALRQARSDGINTLPLTSKPELWIINLSQAAIFSANCVEFTCNRLAIDA
;
A
#
# COMPACT_ATOMS: atom_id res chain seq x y z
N MET A 1 13.26 3.60 8.50
CA MET A 1 11.95 3.88 7.85
C MET A 1 12.19 4.81 6.69
N HIS A 2 11.68 4.50 5.51
CA HIS A 2 11.79 5.34 4.30
C HIS A 2 10.40 5.74 3.82
N ILE A 3 10.23 7.01 3.46
CA ILE A 3 9.01 7.54 2.87
C ILE A 3 9.40 8.30 1.61
N HIS A 4 8.82 7.93 0.48
CA HIS A 4 8.97 8.63 -0.78
C HIS A 4 7.64 9.27 -1.15
N LEU A 5 7.66 10.58 -1.38
CA LEU A 5 6.47 11.37 -1.69
C LEU A 5 6.58 11.98 -3.08
N TRP A 6 5.46 11.94 -3.79
CA TRP A 6 5.23 12.69 -5.02
C TRP A 6 3.85 13.35 -4.90
N PRO A 7 3.51 14.31 -5.78
CA PRO A 7 2.11 14.68 -5.95
C PRO A 7 1.26 13.43 -6.22
N TYR A 8 0.20 13.26 -5.43
CA TYR A 8 -0.85 12.25 -5.61
C TYR A 8 -0.45 10.78 -5.38
N LYS A 9 0.71 10.53 -4.78
CA LYS A 9 1.17 9.17 -4.44
C LYS A 9 2.28 9.18 -3.40
N ALA A 10 2.36 8.10 -2.64
CA ALA A 10 3.39 7.91 -1.63
C ALA A 10 3.82 6.44 -1.57
N ILE A 11 5.07 6.21 -1.16
CA ILE A 11 5.57 4.89 -0.78
C ILE A 11 6.12 4.99 0.63
N TYR A 12 5.71 4.07 1.49
CA TYR A 12 6.27 3.80 2.80
C TYR A 12 7.03 2.47 2.75
N ILE A 13 8.25 2.43 3.31
CA ILE A 13 9.04 1.22 3.48
C ILE A 13 9.57 1.18 4.91
N GLY A 14 9.16 0.19 5.69
CA GLY A 14 9.53 0.09 7.09
C GLY A 14 8.78 -0.99 7.84
N ILE A 15 8.98 -1.02 9.15
CA ILE A 15 8.18 -1.86 10.05
C ILE A 15 6.74 -1.33 10.07
N SER A 16 5.74 -2.19 9.94
CA SER A 16 4.34 -1.75 10.01
C SER A 16 4.08 -1.01 11.32
N PRO A 17 3.55 0.22 11.28
CA PRO A 17 3.04 0.84 12.49
C PRO A 17 1.83 0.04 12.99
N ASP A 18 1.56 0.10 14.30
CA ASP A 18 0.23 -0.23 14.80
C ASP A 18 -0.73 0.84 14.29
N ASN A 19 -1.81 0.41 13.66
CA ASN A 19 -2.83 1.31 13.15
C ASN A 19 -4.21 0.95 13.69
N ASP A 20 -4.98 1.98 14.01
CA ASP A 20 -6.39 1.84 14.32
C ASP A 20 -7.21 1.63 13.05
N VAL A 21 -8.49 1.33 13.23
CA VAL A 21 -9.44 1.25 12.13
C VAL A 21 -9.56 2.61 11.46
N HIS A 22 -9.39 2.65 10.15
CA HIS A 22 -9.45 3.89 9.38
C HIS A 22 -9.90 3.64 7.94
N ALA A 23 -10.24 4.73 7.26
CA ALA A 23 -10.47 4.79 5.84
C ALA A 23 -9.80 6.06 5.31
N HIS A 24 -9.36 6.04 4.05
CA HIS A 24 -8.78 7.19 3.39
C HIS A 24 -9.17 7.16 1.91
N HIS A 25 -9.16 8.35 1.30
CA HIS A 25 -9.53 8.52 -0.10
C HIS A 25 -8.32 8.26 -1.01
N ALA A 26 -7.70 7.09 -0.87
CA ALA A 26 -6.61 6.62 -1.70
C ALA A 26 -6.66 5.10 -1.86
N VAL A 27 -6.17 4.59 -3.00
CA VAL A 27 -5.93 3.16 -3.14
C VAL A 27 -4.62 2.81 -2.44
N GLN A 28 -4.69 1.91 -1.47
CA GLN A 28 -3.55 1.45 -0.70
C GLN A 28 -3.15 0.03 -1.13
N ILE A 29 -1.88 -0.17 -1.44
CA ILE A 29 -1.30 -1.48 -1.75
C ILE A 29 -0.30 -1.81 -0.65
N CYS A 30 -0.59 -2.83 0.14
CA CYS A 30 0.29 -3.32 1.18
C CYS A 30 1.03 -4.56 0.69
N ILE A 31 2.33 -4.61 0.94
CA ILE A 31 3.18 -5.74 0.58
C ILE A 31 3.99 -6.13 1.82
N GLY A 32 3.83 -7.36 2.30
CA GLY A 32 4.70 -7.95 3.30
C GLY A 32 6.02 -8.38 2.67
N LEU A 33 7.15 -7.89 3.21
CA LEU A 33 8.48 -8.21 2.68
C LEU A 33 9.02 -9.54 3.24
N ASP A 34 8.75 -9.81 4.52
CA ASP A 34 9.26 -11.03 5.18
C ASP A 34 8.21 -12.14 5.26
N LYS A 35 6.95 -11.77 5.46
CA LYS A 35 5.83 -12.68 5.72
C LYS A 35 4.54 -12.08 5.20
N ASP A 36 3.52 -12.93 5.05
CA ASP A 36 2.17 -12.48 4.74
C ASP A 36 1.66 -11.48 5.77
N ILE A 37 0.86 -10.53 5.30
CA ILE A 37 0.15 -9.56 6.12
C ILE A 37 -1.34 -9.93 6.16
N SER A 38 -2.03 -9.44 7.18
CA SER A 38 -3.48 -9.54 7.25
C SER A 38 -4.11 -8.15 7.24
N VAL A 39 -5.31 -8.03 6.67
CA VAL A 39 -6.12 -6.82 6.71
C VAL A 39 -7.52 -7.22 7.15
N GLN A 40 -8.01 -6.55 8.21
CA GLN A 40 -9.37 -6.70 8.66
C GLN A 40 -10.29 -5.76 7.89
N ASP A 41 -11.29 -6.32 7.21
CA ASP A 41 -12.38 -5.60 6.56
C ASP A 41 -13.51 -5.43 7.58
N TYR A 42 -13.75 -4.18 7.99
CA TYR A 42 -14.80 -3.89 8.97
C TYR A 42 -16.19 -3.84 8.35
N LYS A 43 -16.32 -3.66 7.04
CA LYS A 43 -17.60 -3.66 6.35
C LYS A 43 -18.07 -5.10 6.08
N ALA A 44 -17.17 -5.96 5.60
CA ALA A 44 -17.46 -7.36 5.31
C ALA A 44 -17.31 -8.28 6.54
N GLN A 45 -16.74 -7.79 7.65
CA GLN A 45 -16.46 -8.58 8.86
C GLN A 45 -15.58 -9.80 8.55
N SER A 46 -14.57 -9.60 7.69
CA SER A 46 -13.65 -10.63 7.22
C SER A 46 -12.19 -10.24 7.42
N ILE A 47 -11.30 -11.22 7.34
CA ILE A 47 -9.85 -11.00 7.33
C ILE A 47 -9.31 -11.52 6.00
N HIS A 48 -8.53 -10.67 5.33
CA HIS A 48 -7.81 -10.98 4.11
C HIS A 48 -6.34 -11.20 4.48
N THR A 49 -5.76 -12.32 4.09
CA THR A 49 -4.34 -12.64 4.37
C THR A 49 -3.61 -12.92 3.06
N GLY A 50 -2.39 -12.40 2.95
CA GLY A 50 -1.48 -12.72 1.87
C GLY A 50 -0.31 -11.73 1.78
N GLN A 51 0.63 -12.02 0.89
CA GLN A 51 1.84 -11.21 0.74
C GLN A 51 1.57 -9.82 0.14
N CYS A 52 0.58 -9.70 -0.74
CA CYS A 52 0.16 -8.42 -1.32
C CYS A 52 -1.35 -8.26 -1.19
N ILE A 53 -1.79 -7.15 -0.61
CA ILE A 53 -3.20 -6.81 -0.42
C ILE A 53 -3.45 -5.41 -0.95
N VAL A 54 -4.46 -5.29 -1.82
CA VAL A 54 -4.98 -4.00 -2.29
C VAL A 54 -6.22 -3.65 -1.50
N ILE A 55 -6.30 -2.40 -1.09
CA ILE A 55 -7.40 -1.79 -0.37
C ILE A 55 -7.85 -0.59 -1.21
N PHE A 56 -9.05 -0.65 -1.77
CA PHE A 56 -9.61 0.48 -2.51
C PHE A 56 -10.02 1.62 -1.56
N GLU A 57 -10.18 2.80 -2.13
CA GLU A 57 -10.52 4.03 -1.42
C GLU A 57 -11.80 3.88 -0.58
N ASP A 58 -11.86 4.62 0.53
CA ASP A 58 -13.02 4.73 1.41
C ASP A 58 -13.52 3.39 2.01
N VAL A 59 -12.67 2.36 2.02
CA VAL A 59 -12.93 1.08 2.68
C VAL A 59 -12.41 1.13 4.13
N PRO A 60 -13.27 1.01 5.15
CA PRO A 60 -12.81 0.93 6.54
C PRO A 60 -12.02 -0.35 6.82
N HIS A 61 -10.77 -0.21 7.22
CA HIS A 61 -9.85 -1.33 7.39
C HIS A 61 -8.86 -1.13 8.54
N LYS A 62 -8.26 -2.23 8.99
CA LYS A 62 -7.09 -2.26 9.89
C LYS A 62 -6.04 -3.20 9.32
N VAL A 63 -4.78 -2.77 9.25
CA VAL A 63 -3.68 -3.62 8.80
C VAL A 63 -3.09 -4.34 10.01
N LEU A 64 -3.11 -5.65 9.96
CA LEU A 64 -2.60 -6.54 11.00
C LEU A 64 -1.22 -7.06 10.53
N ALA A 65 -0.19 -6.25 10.76
CA ALA A 65 1.17 -6.54 10.32
C ALA A 65 2.23 -6.10 11.35
N GLN A 66 1.87 -6.06 12.64
CA GLN A 66 2.75 -5.60 13.71
C GLN A 66 4.13 -6.29 13.65
N ASP A 67 5.18 -5.47 13.76
CA ASP A 67 6.59 -5.89 13.68
C ASP A 67 7.02 -6.53 12.33
N ASN A 68 6.17 -6.50 11.29
CA ASN A 68 6.54 -6.96 9.95
C ASN A 68 7.20 -5.83 9.16
N GLN A 69 8.25 -6.14 8.41
CA GLN A 69 8.73 -5.25 7.36
C GLN A 69 7.73 -5.24 6.20
N ILE A 70 7.24 -4.05 5.85
CA ILE A 70 6.23 -3.85 4.79
C ILE A 70 6.63 -2.74 3.83
N VAL A 71 6.02 -2.79 2.65
CA VAL A 71 5.88 -1.66 1.73
C VAL A 71 4.42 -1.29 1.65
N VAL A 72 4.11 0.00 1.74
CA VAL A 72 2.77 0.53 1.51
C VAL A 72 2.83 1.56 0.40
N ILE A 73 2.01 1.41 -0.62
CA ILE A 73 1.90 2.35 -1.74
C ILE A 73 0.52 2.98 -1.69
N TYR A 74 0.47 4.31 -1.72
CA TYR A 74 -0.75 5.09 -1.80
C TYR A 74 -0.86 5.73 -3.18
N LEU A 75 -2.02 5.61 -3.82
CA LEU A 75 -2.32 6.22 -5.11
C LEU A 75 -3.65 6.98 -5.02
N GLU A 76 -3.61 8.28 -5.32
CA GLU A 76 -4.82 9.10 -5.49
C GLU A 76 -5.62 8.59 -6.70
N PRO A 77 -6.93 8.31 -6.55
CA PRO A 77 -7.75 7.78 -7.64
C PRO A 77 -8.02 8.80 -8.77
N GLU A 78 -8.03 10.10 -8.45
CA GLU A 78 -8.36 11.19 -9.38
C GLU A 78 -7.16 11.61 -10.23
N ASP A 79 -5.94 11.24 -9.84
CA ASP A 79 -4.74 11.58 -10.61
C ASP A 79 -4.70 10.84 -11.95
N ARG A 80 -4.48 11.61 -13.02
CA ARG A 80 -4.50 11.10 -14.40
C ARG A 80 -3.45 10.01 -14.65
N GLN A 81 -2.29 10.08 -14.00
CA GLN A 81 -1.23 9.08 -14.17
C GLN A 81 -1.62 7.77 -13.46
N ASN A 82 -2.21 7.87 -12.28
CA ASN A 82 -2.67 6.71 -11.51
C ASN A 82 -3.88 6.01 -12.16
N GLN A 83 -4.81 6.77 -12.75
CA GLN A 83 -6.07 6.26 -13.30
C GLN A 83 -5.91 5.11 -14.29
N GLN A 84 -4.88 5.14 -15.16
CA GLN A 84 -4.66 4.07 -16.12
C GLN A 84 -4.39 2.73 -15.42
N PHE A 85 -3.53 2.75 -14.39
CA PHE A 85 -3.21 1.58 -13.59
C PHE A 85 -4.39 1.14 -12.73
N LEU A 86 -5.05 2.08 -12.04
CA LEU A 86 -6.18 1.79 -11.17
C LEU A 86 -7.38 1.23 -11.93
N LYS A 87 -7.64 1.72 -13.15
CA LYS A 87 -8.69 1.18 -14.02
C LYS A 87 -8.43 -0.28 -14.38
N ALA A 88 -7.19 -0.62 -14.73
CA ALA A 88 -6.82 -2.01 -15.02
C ALA A 88 -6.94 -2.89 -13.75
N LEU A 89 -6.54 -2.36 -12.59
CA LEU A 89 -6.65 -3.06 -11.32
C LEU A 89 -8.11 -3.37 -10.95
N ARG A 90 -9.03 -2.41 -11.10
CA ARG A 90 -10.49 -2.60 -10.88
C ARG A 90 -11.15 -3.53 -11.90
N GLN A 91 -10.61 -3.62 -13.12
CA GLN A 91 -11.13 -4.61 -14.08
C GLN A 91 -10.72 -6.02 -13.69
N ALA A 92 -9.55 -6.19 -13.06
CA ALA A 92 -9.04 -7.47 -12.62
C ALA A 92 -9.55 -7.91 -11.24
N ARG A 93 -10.04 -6.98 -10.42
CA ARG A 93 -10.39 -7.16 -9.01
C ARG A 93 -11.66 -6.37 -8.67
N SER A 94 -12.50 -6.89 -7.79
CA SER A 94 -13.66 -6.13 -7.30
C SER A 94 -13.22 -4.96 -6.42
N ASP A 95 -14.08 -3.93 -6.27
CA ASP A 95 -13.88 -2.92 -5.23
C ASP A 95 -13.78 -3.58 -3.82
N GLY A 96 -13.24 -2.86 -2.83
CA GLY A 96 -13.03 -3.39 -1.49
C GLY A 96 -11.59 -3.83 -1.23
N ILE A 97 -11.40 -4.96 -0.55
CA ILE A 97 -10.10 -5.51 -0.21
C ILE A 97 -9.83 -6.79 -1.00
N ASN A 98 -8.67 -6.87 -1.62
CA ASN A 98 -8.29 -7.98 -2.51
C ASN A 98 -6.87 -8.45 -2.22
N THR A 99 -6.70 -9.77 -2.07
CA THR A 99 -5.38 -10.38 -2.06
C THR A 99 -4.86 -10.55 -3.49
N LEU A 100 -3.64 -10.09 -3.75
CA LEU A 100 -2.96 -10.29 -5.03
C LEU A 100 -1.93 -11.42 -4.91
N PRO A 101 -2.00 -12.46 -5.74
CA PRO A 101 -0.93 -13.46 -5.80
C PRO A 101 0.33 -12.81 -6.40
N LEU A 102 1.39 -12.70 -5.60
CA LEU A 102 2.72 -12.37 -6.11
C LEU A 102 3.35 -13.66 -6.66
N THR A 103 3.35 -13.80 -7.99
CA THR A 103 3.91 -14.98 -8.67
C THR A 103 5.42 -14.89 -8.89
N SER A 104 6.06 -13.80 -8.47
CA SER A 104 7.50 -13.55 -8.59
C SER A 104 8.01 -12.63 -7.46
N LYS A 105 9.34 -12.57 -7.28
CA LYS A 105 9.99 -11.86 -6.16
C LYS A 105 9.41 -10.45 -5.95
N PRO A 106 8.95 -10.07 -4.74
CA PRO A 106 8.31 -8.78 -4.46
C PRO A 106 9.17 -7.58 -4.87
N GLU A 107 10.49 -7.75 -4.78
CA GLU A 107 11.53 -6.81 -5.19
C GLU A 107 11.38 -6.39 -6.67
N LEU A 108 11.07 -7.33 -7.56
CA LEU A 108 10.88 -7.06 -9.00
C LEU A 108 9.59 -6.27 -9.27
N TRP A 109 8.57 -6.40 -8.42
CA TRP A 109 7.33 -5.63 -8.52
C TRP A 109 7.51 -4.20 -8.04
N ILE A 110 8.23 -4.00 -6.94
CA ILE A 110 8.58 -2.68 -6.42
C ILE A 110 9.50 -1.96 -7.41
N ILE A 111 10.45 -2.66 -8.02
CA ILE A 111 11.30 -2.12 -9.11
C ILE A 111 10.46 -1.78 -10.34
N ASN A 112 9.58 -2.66 -10.81
CA ASN A 112 8.70 -2.34 -11.94
C ASN A 112 7.70 -1.21 -11.63
N LEU A 113 7.20 -1.10 -10.40
CA LEU A 113 6.33 -0.02 -9.99
C LEU A 113 7.12 1.30 -9.96
N SER A 114 8.26 1.35 -9.28
CA SER A 114 9.13 2.54 -9.25
C SER A 114 9.71 2.93 -10.63
N GLN A 115 9.80 1.99 -11.58
CA GLN A 115 10.19 2.25 -12.97
C GLN A 115 8.99 2.49 -13.91
N ALA A 116 7.77 2.19 -13.48
CA ALA A 116 6.58 2.57 -14.22
C ALA A 116 6.49 4.10 -14.27
N ALA A 117 5.98 4.64 -15.38
CA ALA A 117 5.90 6.08 -15.65
C ALA A 117 5.29 6.92 -14.50
N ILE A 118 4.58 6.26 -13.57
CA ILE A 118 4.01 6.80 -12.34
C ILE A 118 5.06 7.49 -11.44
N PHE A 119 6.32 7.06 -11.37
CA PHE A 119 7.32 7.63 -10.43
C PHE A 119 8.42 8.46 -11.10
N SER A 120 8.21 8.89 -12.34
CA SER A 120 9.28 9.34 -13.25
C SER A 120 9.87 10.75 -13.04
N ALA A 121 9.40 11.56 -12.08
CA ALA A 121 10.08 12.80 -11.65
C ALA A 121 9.47 13.39 -10.37
N ASN A 122 10.20 14.26 -9.67
CA ASN A 122 9.77 15.05 -8.49
C ASN A 122 9.49 14.24 -7.20
N CYS A 123 10.35 13.25 -6.92
CA CYS A 123 10.34 12.53 -5.63
C CYS A 123 10.97 13.39 -4.54
N VAL A 124 10.32 13.48 -3.38
CA VAL A 124 10.96 13.88 -2.13
C VAL A 124 11.10 12.63 -1.27
N GLU A 125 12.34 12.32 -0.86
CA GLU A 125 12.63 11.17 -0.01
C GLU A 125 12.94 11.60 1.43
N PHE A 126 12.34 10.91 2.39
CA PHE A 126 12.60 11.05 3.81
C PHE A 126 13.08 9.70 4.34
N THR A 127 14.27 9.68 4.94
CA THR A 127 14.73 8.55 5.74
C THR A 127 14.69 8.95 7.21
N CYS A 128 13.86 8.29 8.00
CA CYS A 128 13.80 8.49 9.43
C CYS A 128 14.52 7.35 10.16
N ASN A 129 15.55 7.71 10.93
CA ASN A 129 16.34 6.78 11.74
C ASN A 129 15.78 6.58 13.16
N ARG A 130 14.77 7.35 13.58
CA ARG A 130 14.01 7.18 14.83
C ARG A 130 12.87 8.19 14.89
N LEU A 131 11.63 7.74 14.93
CA LEU A 131 10.51 8.52 15.45
C LEU A 131 10.37 8.15 16.93
N ALA A 132 10.89 8.99 17.83
CA ALA A 132 10.36 9.03 19.19
C ALA A 132 9.08 9.86 19.10
N ILE A 133 7.94 9.19 18.92
CA ILE A 133 6.67 9.79 19.25
C ILE A 133 6.47 9.42 20.71
N ASP A 134 6.92 10.30 21.61
CA ASP A 134 6.46 10.27 22.99
C ASP A 134 4.97 10.68 22.94
N ALA A 135 4.09 9.71 23.11
CA ALA A 135 2.67 9.90 23.40
C ALA A 135 2.26 8.91 24.49
#